data_AF-A0A931WDI7-F1
#
_entry.id   AF-A0A931WDI7-F1
#
_cell.length_a   1.000
_cell.length_b   1.000
_cell.length_c   1.000
_cell.angle_alpha   90.00
_cell.angle_beta   90.00
_cell.angle_gamma   90.00
#
_symmetry.space_group_name_H-M   'P 1'
#
loop_
_entity.id
_entity.type
_entity.pdbx_description
1 polymer ?
#
loop_
_entity_poly.entity_id
_entity_poly.type
_entity_poly.pdbx_seq_one_letter_code
_entity_poly.pdbx_strand_id
1 'polypeptide(L)'
;SDNMRENVNPEASFSKSRDIKNKIKLFFRNHSTAWRFMLRMKSRNSVLAYFKNINKKEPNQEFGQREGQTEIEAQTDRSTSLIKNFQKLANENSVDLVVAVLPPFGQVFGKDENTDELHRGLLSFLKKEQINHVDLLPYFKEWAKLNPGEPPYLITDGHPSKYGQQIIADGVSNYLINFIKKH
;
A
#
# COMPACT_ATOMS: atom_id res chain seq x y z
N SER A 1 -29.58 40.89 -26.11
CA SER A 1 -29.25 39.48 -26.30
C SER A 1 -28.30 39.09 -25.18
N ASP A 2 -28.92 38.70 -24.07
CA ASP A 2 -28.54 37.72 -23.05
C ASP A 2 -27.08 37.57 -22.58
N ASN A 3 -26.87 38.22 -21.44
CA ASN A 3 -26.12 37.80 -20.27
C ASN A 3 -25.79 36.29 -20.16
N MET A 4 -24.57 35.92 -20.54
CA MET A 4 -23.89 34.71 -20.03
C MET A 4 -23.00 35.07 -18.83
N ARG A 5 -23.59 35.73 -17.82
CA ARG A 5 -23.08 35.65 -16.45
C ARG A 5 -23.84 34.51 -15.76
N GLU A 6 -23.56 33.28 -16.20
CA GLU A 6 -23.96 32.12 -15.41
C GLU A 6 -23.19 32.18 -14.09
N ASN A 7 -23.97 32.27 -13.02
CA ASN A 7 -23.56 32.19 -11.64
C ASN A 7 -22.60 31.02 -11.42
N VAL A 8 -21.30 31.29 -11.45
CA VAL A 8 -20.35 30.46 -10.71
C VAL A 8 -20.60 30.78 -9.25
N ASN A 9 -21.49 30.01 -8.62
CA ASN A 9 -21.76 30.13 -7.20
C ASN A 9 -20.45 29.88 -6.43
N PRO A 10 -19.82 30.91 -5.85
CA PRO A 10 -18.55 30.76 -5.12
C PRO A 10 -18.75 30.00 -3.81
N GLU A 11 -20.01 29.79 -3.41
CA GLU A 11 -20.43 29.03 -2.23
C GLU A 11 -20.91 27.62 -2.57
N ALA A 12 -20.50 27.04 -3.71
CA ALA A 12 -20.63 25.61 -3.93
C ALA A 12 -19.73 24.87 -2.92
N SER A 13 -20.20 24.79 -1.66
CA SER A 13 -19.54 24.12 -0.57
C SER A 13 -19.32 22.69 -1.02
N PHE A 14 -18.06 22.32 -1.26
CA PHE A 14 -17.72 20.95 -1.49
C PHE A 14 -18.30 20.14 -0.31
N SER A 15 -19.01 19.05 -0.60
CA SER A 15 -19.56 18.23 0.47
C SER A 15 -18.41 17.84 1.42
N LYS A 16 -18.66 17.81 2.74
CA LYS A 16 -17.63 17.44 3.74
C LYS A 16 -16.86 16.16 3.34
N SER A 17 -17.53 15.22 2.67
CA SER A 17 -16.92 14.00 2.14
C SER A 17 -15.90 14.26 1.02
N ARG A 18 -16.14 15.22 0.13
CA ARG A 18 -15.22 15.59 -0.96
C ARG A 18 -14.01 16.34 -0.42
N ASP A 19 -14.19 17.20 0.59
CA ASP A 19 -13.09 17.87 1.27
C ASP A 19 -12.19 16.90 2.02
N ILE A 20 -12.76 15.94 2.76
CA ILE A 20 -12.00 14.88 3.42
C ILE A 20 -11.24 14.05 2.39
N LYS A 21 -11.89 13.65 1.28
CA LYS A 21 -11.23 12.93 0.18
C LYS A 21 -10.02 13.70 -0.35
N ASN A 22 -10.19 15.00 -0.61
CA ASN A 22 -9.11 15.85 -1.12
C ASN A 22 -7.96 15.99 -0.12
N LYS A 23 -8.26 16.17 1.18
CA LYS A 23 -7.25 16.23 2.24
C LYS A 23 -6.45 14.93 2.36
N ILE A 24 -7.11 13.77 2.31
CA ILE A 24 -6.45 12.46 2.35
C ILE A 24 -5.56 12.29 1.11
N LYS A 25 -6.06 12.58 -0.09
CA LYS A 25 -5.28 12.54 -1.33
C LYS A 25 -4.02 13.41 -1.25
N LEU A 26 -4.16 14.65 -0.77
CA LEU A 26 -3.05 15.57 -0.60
C LEU A 26 -2.03 15.07 0.43
N PHE A 27 -2.50 14.53 1.55
CA PHE A 27 -1.64 13.93 2.57
C PHE A 27 -0.78 12.80 1.99
N PHE A 28 -1.37 11.83 1.29
CA PHE A 28 -0.63 10.72 0.71
C PHE A 28 0.30 11.14 -0.43
N ARG A 29 -0.12 12.09 -1.28
CA ARG A 29 0.72 12.65 -2.35
C ARG A 29 1.96 13.34 -1.79
N ASN A 30 1.84 14.01 -0.65
CA ASN A 30 2.96 14.69 0.00
C ASN A 30 3.79 13.73 0.88
N HIS A 31 3.16 12.71 1.46
CA HIS A 31 3.84 11.69 2.28
C HIS A 31 4.63 10.69 1.44
N SER A 32 4.25 10.40 0.18
CA SER A 32 5.07 9.57 -0.71
C SER A 32 6.42 10.24 -1.02
N THR A 33 6.44 11.57 -1.16
CA THR A 33 7.66 12.37 -1.26
C THR A 33 8.46 12.41 0.04
N ALA A 34 7.80 12.52 1.20
CA ALA A 34 8.47 12.47 2.51
C ALA A 34 9.04 11.06 2.82
N TRP A 35 8.35 10.00 2.39
CA TRP A 35 8.81 8.62 2.50
C TRP A 35 10.05 8.37 1.63
N ARG A 36 10.08 8.92 0.40
CA ARG A 36 11.29 8.93 -0.45
C ARG A 36 12.46 9.69 0.21
N PHE A 37 12.17 10.78 0.92
CA PHE A 37 13.18 11.53 1.69
C PHE A 37 13.69 10.73 2.90
N MET A 38 12.80 10.09 3.66
CA MET A 38 13.18 9.23 4.79
C MET A 38 13.96 7.98 4.36
N LEU A 39 13.63 7.39 3.21
CA LEU A 39 14.40 6.28 2.63
C LEU A 39 15.81 6.72 2.21
N ARG A 40 16.00 7.97 1.75
CA ARG A 40 17.34 8.54 1.52
C ARG A 40 18.11 8.83 2.81
N MET A 41 17.41 9.16 3.91
CA MET A 41 17.99 9.34 5.24
C MET A 41 18.32 8.02 5.96
N LYS A 42 17.95 6.85 5.41
CA LYS A 42 18.25 5.51 5.97
C LYS A 42 19.75 5.18 6.10
N SER A 43 20.66 6.02 5.62
CA SER A 43 22.10 5.78 5.81
C SER A 43 22.61 6.08 7.24
N ARG A 44 21.78 6.64 8.15
CA ARG A 44 22.23 7.03 9.50
C ARG A 44 21.21 6.84 10.65
N ASN A 45 20.30 5.86 10.58
CA ASN A 45 19.24 5.71 11.60
C ASN A 45 19.51 4.56 12.61
N SER A 46 19.47 4.86 13.92
CA SER A 46 19.83 3.96 15.03
C SER A 46 18.90 2.74 15.18
N VAL A 47 17.64 2.87 14.76
CA VAL A 47 16.67 1.78 14.73
C VAL A 47 17.10 0.69 13.74
N LEU A 48 17.70 1.05 12.61
CA LEU A 48 18.25 0.07 11.66
C LEU A 48 19.51 -0.62 12.19
N ALA A 49 20.31 0.05 13.02
CA ALA A 49 21.46 -0.56 13.67
C ALA A 49 21.03 -1.64 14.69
N TYR A 50 19.93 -1.42 15.40
CA TYR A 50 19.31 -2.43 16.26
C TYR A 50 18.90 -3.69 15.45
N PHE A 51 18.26 -3.52 14.29
CA PHE A 51 17.89 -4.64 13.42
C PHE A 51 19.08 -5.34 12.76
N LYS A 52 20.18 -4.63 12.48
CA LYS A 52 21.40 -5.21 11.89
C LYS A 52 22.15 -6.15 12.86
N ASN A 53 22.00 -5.94 14.16
CA ASN A 53 22.64 -6.77 15.20
C ASN A 53 21.90 -8.09 15.46
N ILE A 54 20.62 -8.19 15.08
CA ILE A 54 19.84 -9.43 15.23
C ILE A 54 20.25 -10.47 14.16
N ASN A 55 20.74 -10.01 12.99
CA ASN A 55 21.13 -10.87 11.85
C ASN A 55 22.59 -11.33 11.86
N LYS A 56 23.36 -11.12 12.94
CA LYS A 56 24.78 -11.50 13.02
C LYS A 56 25.05 -12.93 13.51
N LYS A 57 24.06 -13.83 13.48
CA LYS A 57 24.32 -15.27 13.60
C LYS A 57 24.45 -15.84 12.19
N GLU A 58 25.70 -16.13 11.81
CA GLU A 58 26.09 -16.63 10.49
C GLU A 58 25.40 -17.97 10.14
N PRO A 59 25.07 -18.20 8.86
CA PRO A 59 24.97 -19.53 8.32
C PRO A 59 26.17 -19.82 7.42
N ASN A 60 27.05 -20.71 7.88
CA ASN A 60 27.81 -21.56 6.98
C ASN A 60 26.91 -22.72 6.58
N GLN A 61 26.76 -22.95 5.27
CA GLN A 61 26.74 -24.23 4.55
C GLN A 61 25.75 -24.25 3.37
N GLU A 62 26.27 -24.78 2.27
CA GLU A 62 25.61 -25.11 1.00
C GLU A 62 24.44 -26.10 1.20
N PHE A 63 23.34 -25.99 0.43
CA PHE A 63 22.88 -26.97 -0.59
C PHE A 63 21.42 -26.76 -1.02
N GLY A 64 21.22 -26.58 -2.34
CA GLY A 64 20.26 -27.34 -3.15
C GLY A 64 18.76 -27.19 -2.90
N GLN A 65 18.10 -26.36 -3.71
CA GLN A 65 16.73 -26.43 -4.27
C GLN A 65 15.49 -26.82 -3.39
N ARG A 66 15.65 -27.19 -2.12
CA ARG A 66 14.56 -27.39 -1.13
C ARG A 66 14.43 -26.21 -0.15
N GLU A 67 15.42 -25.31 -0.09
CA GLU A 67 15.45 -24.19 0.86
C GLU A 67 14.47 -23.05 0.50
N GLY A 68 14.11 -22.88 -0.78
CA GLY A 68 13.27 -21.76 -1.21
C GLY A 68 11.84 -21.80 -0.65
N GLN A 69 11.28 -22.99 -0.45
CA GLN A 69 9.90 -23.14 0.03
C GLN A 69 9.79 -22.89 1.54
N THR A 70 10.71 -23.44 2.32
CA THR A 70 10.78 -23.21 3.78
C THR A 70 11.16 -21.77 4.11
N GLU A 71 11.95 -21.10 3.27
CA GLU A 71 12.30 -19.69 3.45
C GLU A 71 11.10 -18.75 3.18
N ILE A 72 10.31 -19.02 2.12
CA ILE A 72 9.09 -18.25 1.82
C ILE A 72 8.04 -18.40 2.94
N GLU A 73 7.84 -19.63 3.43
CA GLU A 73 6.93 -19.88 4.56
C GLU A 73 7.41 -19.14 5.83
N ALA A 74 8.70 -19.26 6.18
CA ALA A 74 9.26 -18.57 7.34
C ALA A 74 9.21 -17.04 7.22
N GLN A 75 9.40 -16.48 6.01
CA GLN A 75 9.26 -15.05 5.76
C GLN A 75 7.79 -14.59 5.84
N THR A 76 6.86 -15.42 5.37
CA THR A 76 5.42 -15.17 5.46
C THR A 76 4.94 -15.20 6.92
N ASP A 77 5.41 -16.16 7.72
CA ASP A 77 5.13 -16.27 9.15
C ASP A 77 5.68 -15.08 9.96
N ARG A 78 6.89 -14.62 9.63
CA ARG A 78 7.46 -13.40 10.24
C ARG A 78 6.64 -12.17 9.88
N SER A 79 6.25 -12.02 8.61
CA SER A 79 5.50 -10.85 8.13
C SER A 79 4.09 -10.80 8.72
N THR A 80 3.40 -11.94 8.79
CA THR A 80 2.08 -12.06 9.41
C THR A 80 2.12 -11.82 10.93
N SER A 81 3.15 -12.32 11.62
CA SER A 81 3.36 -12.04 13.05
C SER A 81 3.61 -10.56 13.32
N LEU A 82 4.37 -9.89 12.45
CA LEU A 82 4.63 -8.46 12.54
C LEU A 82 3.35 -7.63 12.34
N ILE A 83 2.49 -8.00 11.40
CA ILE A 83 1.18 -7.37 11.21
C ILE A 83 0.31 -7.54 12.47
N LYS A 84 0.30 -8.74 13.10
CA LYS A 84 -0.42 -8.96 14.37
C LYS A 84 0.08 -8.07 15.50
N ASN A 85 1.40 -7.90 15.61
CA ASN A 85 1.99 -7.02 16.62
C ASN A 85 1.58 -5.55 16.40
N PHE A 86 1.54 -5.08 15.16
CA PHE A 86 1.02 -3.74 14.86
C PHE A 86 -0.47 -3.61 15.20
N GLN A 87 -1.29 -4.63 14.91
CA GLN A 87 -2.71 -4.61 15.28
C GLN A 87 -2.88 -4.52 16.80
N LYS A 88 -2.10 -5.30 17.56
CA LYS A 88 -2.11 -5.26 19.02
C LYS A 88 -1.75 -3.86 19.53
N LEU A 89 -0.66 -3.28 19.02
CA LEU A 89 -0.23 -1.94 19.41
C LEU A 89 -1.27 -0.87 19.06
N ALA A 90 -1.91 -0.97 17.89
CA ALA A 90 -2.96 -0.05 17.47
C ALA A 90 -4.16 -0.12 18.44
N ASN A 91 -4.61 -1.33 18.79
CA ASN A 91 -5.68 -1.55 19.77
C ASN A 91 -5.32 -0.97 21.15
N GLU A 92 -4.09 -1.22 21.64
CA GLU A 92 -3.61 -0.68 22.93
C GLU A 92 -3.63 0.86 22.97
N ASN A 93 -3.50 1.51 21.82
CA ASN A 93 -3.51 2.96 21.69
C ASN A 93 -4.85 3.53 21.17
N SER A 94 -5.90 2.71 21.07
CA SER A 94 -7.21 3.12 20.53
C SER A 94 -7.12 3.74 19.12
N VAL A 95 -6.26 3.18 18.27
CA VAL A 95 -6.11 3.58 16.86
C VAL A 95 -6.49 2.41 15.96
N ASP A 96 -7.17 2.69 14.86
CA ASP A 96 -7.44 1.69 13.82
C ASP A 96 -6.22 1.47 12.92
N LEU A 97 -5.77 0.22 12.82
CA LEU A 97 -4.79 -0.18 11.82
C LEU A 97 -5.50 -0.54 10.51
N VAL A 98 -5.08 0.08 9.40
CA VAL A 98 -5.49 -0.30 8.04
C VAL A 98 -4.27 -0.69 7.22
N VAL A 99 -4.27 -1.90 6.66
CA VAL A 99 -3.21 -2.42 5.80
C VAL A 99 -3.53 -2.19 4.33
N ALA A 100 -2.69 -1.44 3.61
CA ALA A 100 -2.80 -1.30 2.16
C ALA A 100 -1.97 -2.36 1.44
N VAL A 101 -2.63 -3.25 0.69
CA VAL A 101 -1.98 -4.33 -0.05
C VAL A 101 -1.69 -3.88 -1.47
N LEU A 102 -0.41 -3.63 -1.75
CA LEU A 102 0.08 -3.18 -3.05
C LEU A 102 0.45 -4.42 -3.90
N PRO A 103 -0.14 -4.59 -5.10
CA PRO A 103 0.28 -5.66 -6.01
C PRO A 103 1.71 -5.42 -6.55
N PRO A 104 2.46 -6.47 -6.91
CA PRO A 104 3.68 -6.34 -7.71
C PRO A 104 3.35 -6.16 -9.20
N PHE A 105 4.33 -5.66 -9.96
CA PHE A 105 4.22 -5.43 -11.40
C PHE A 105 3.71 -6.67 -12.16
N GLY A 106 4.31 -7.85 -11.91
CA GLY A 106 3.97 -9.09 -12.61
C GLY A 106 2.49 -9.48 -12.47
N GLN A 107 1.91 -9.22 -11.30
CA GLN A 107 0.52 -9.53 -10.99
C GLN A 107 -0.47 -8.60 -11.72
N VAL A 108 -0.11 -7.33 -11.89
CA VAL A 108 -0.96 -6.35 -12.57
C VAL A 108 -1.09 -6.67 -14.06
N PHE A 109 -0.03 -7.17 -14.68
CA PHE A 109 0.01 -7.49 -16.11
C PHE A 109 -0.18 -8.99 -16.43
N GLY A 110 -0.58 -9.81 -15.45
CA GLY A 110 -0.90 -11.23 -15.64
C GLY A 110 0.28 -12.10 -16.06
N LYS A 111 1.48 -11.78 -15.56
CA LYS A 111 2.74 -12.45 -15.95
C LYS A 111 3.27 -13.46 -14.92
N ASP A 112 2.60 -13.64 -13.78
CA ASP A 112 3.14 -14.44 -12.66
C ASP A 112 2.03 -15.06 -11.77
N GLU A 113 1.78 -16.36 -11.94
CA GLU A 113 0.78 -17.12 -11.17
C GLU A 113 1.16 -17.28 -9.68
N ASN A 114 2.44 -17.34 -9.35
CA ASN A 114 2.90 -17.48 -7.95
C ASN A 114 2.60 -16.21 -7.15
N THR A 115 2.67 -15.04 -7.78
CA THR A 115 2.30 -13.77 -7.11
C THR A 115 0.81 -13.68 -6.78
N ASP A 116 -0.05 -14.33 -7.57
CA ASP A 116 -1.48 -14.41 -7.30
C ASP A 116 -1.79 -15.28 -6.08
N GLU A 117 -1.05 -16.37 -5.86
CA GLU A 117 -1.18 -17.19 -4.66
C GLU A 117 -0.77 -16.45 -3.38
N LEU A 118 0.39 -15.79 -3.39
CA LEU A 118 0.86 -15.02 -2.24
C LEU A 118 -0.08 -13.87 -1.87
N HIS A 119 -0.58 -13.13 -2.87
CA HIS A 119 -1.55 -12.05 -2.65
C HIS A 119 -2.85 -12.57 -2.05
N ARG A 120 -3.40 -13.67 -2.60
CA ARG A 120 -4.60 -14.33 -2.05
C ARG A 120 -4.38 -14.85 -0.63
N GLY A 121 -3.20 -15.40 -0.35
CA GLY A 121 -2.79 -15.86 0.97
C GLY A 121 -2.79 -14.71 1.99
N LEU A 122 -2.16 -13.59 1.66
CA LEU A 122 -2.15 -12.39 2.52
C LEU A 122 -3.55 -11.83 2.77
N LEU A 123 -4.39 -11.71 1.73
CA LEU A 123 -5.76 -11.24 1.90
C LEU A 123 -6.59 -12.18 2.77
N SER A 124 -6.43 -13.50 2.61
CA SER A 124 -7.12 -14.51 3.42
C SER A 124 -6.70 -14.43 4.89
N PHE A 125 -5.40 -14.24 5.13
CA PHE A 125 -4.86 -13.99 6.47
C PHE A 125 -5.47 -12.74 7.11
N LEU A 126 -5.44 -11.59 6.41
CA LEU A 126 -5.98 -10.33 6.94
C LEU A 126 -7.48 -10.44 7.27
N LYS A 127 -8.26 -11.14 6.43
CA LYS A 127 -9.68 -11.42 6.69
C LYS A 127 -9.88 -12.32 7.91
N LYS A 128 -9.13 -13.42 8.00
CA LYS A 128 -9.21 -14.38 9.12
C LYS A 128 -8.94 -13.70 10.46
N GLU A 129 -7.94 -12.82 10.50
CA GLU A 129 -7.53 -12.08 11.68
C GLU A 129 -8.34 -10.79 11.92
N GLN A 130 -9.37 -10.53 11.10
CA GLN A 130 -10.23 -9.35 11.20
C GLN A 130 -9.46 -8.01 11.15
N ILE A 131 -8.36 -7.97 10.39
CA ILE A 131 -7.53 -6.78 10.21
C ILE A 131 -8.09 -5.96 9.06
N ASN A 132 -8.33 -4.67 9.30
CA ASN A 132 -8.81 -3.76 8.26
C ASN A 132 -7.77 -3.65 7.14
N HIS A 133 -8.19 -3.81 5.89
CA HIS A 133 -7.29 -3.77 4.75
C HIS A 133 -7.97 -3.29 3.47
N VAL A 134 -7.15 -2.75 2.57
CA VAL A 134 -7.54 -2.38 1.21
C VAL A 134 -6.70 -3.16 0.19
N ASP A 135 -7.37 -3.89 -0.69
CA ASP A 135 -6.75 -4.54 -1.85
C ASP A 135 -6.65 -3.53 -3.01
N LEU A 136 -5.42 -3.19 -3.40
CA LEU A 136 -5.18 -2.24 -4.48
C LEU A 136 -5.08 -2.92 -5.86
N LEU A 137 -5.04 -4.26 -5.94
CA LEU A 137 -4.92 -4.96 -7.21
C LEU A 137 -6.03 -4.62 -8.23
N PRO A 138 -7.32 -4.55 -7.85
CA PRO A 138 -8.38 -4.16 -8.78
C PRO A 138 -8.16 -2.77 -9.38
N TYR A 139 -7.72 -1.81 -8.55
CA TYR A 139 -7.48 -0.44 -8.98
C TYR A 139 -6.33 -0.35 -10.01
N PHE A 140 -5.25 -1.10 -9.78
CA PHE A 140 -4.12 -1.16 -10.71
C PHE A 140 -4.49 -1.84 -12.03
N LYS A 141 -5.23 -2.95 -11.98
CA LYS A 141 -5.69 -3.68 -13.18
C LYS A 141 -6.65 -2.83 -14.02
N GLU A 142 -7.60 -2.15 -13.38
CA GLU A 142 -8.54 -1.25 -14.05
C GLU A 142 -7.82 -0.09 -14.73
N TRP A 143 -6.89 0.57 -14.02
CA TRP A 143 -6.12 1.67 -14.59
C TRP A 143 -5.28 1.23 -15.80
N ALA A 144 -4.57 0.10 -15.69
CA ALA A 144 -3.74 -0.42 -16.77
C ALA A 144 -4.57 -0.74 -18.03
N LYS A 145 -5.82 -1.19 -17.85
CA LYS A 145 -6.76 -1.44 -18.95
C LYS A 145 -7.25 -0.14 -19.61
N LEU A 146 -7.57 0.88 -18.81
CA LEU A 146 -8.16 2.13 -19.30
C LEU A 146 -7.11 3.12 -19.85
N ASN A 147 -5.88 3.07 -19.35
CA ASN A 147 -4.84 4.06 -19.63
C ASN A 147 -3.51 3.40 -20.08
N PRO A 148 -3.47 2.74 -21.26
CA PRO A 148 -2.28 2.00 -21.70
C PRO A 148 -1.03 2.88 -21.90
N GLY A 149 -1.19 4.19 -22.13
CA GLY A 149 -0.09 5.16 -22.24
C GLY A 149 0.42 5.69 -20.90
N GLU A 150 -0.22 5.35 -19.78
CA GLU A 150 0.09 5.89 -18.45
C GLU A 150 0.39 4.75 -17.47
N PRO A 151 1.58 4.13 -17.57
CA PRO A 151 1.86 2.90 -16.84
C PRO A 151 1.87 3.13 -15.33
N PRO A 152 1.23 2.25 -14.53
CA PRO A 152 1.17 2.40 -13.08
C PRO A 152 2.52 2.14 -12.37
N TYR A 153 3.46 1.47 -13.04
CA TYR A 153 4.82 1.26 -12.55
C TYR A 153 5.85 1.90 -13.49
N LEU A 154 7.05 2.10 -12.97
CA LEU A 154 8.19 2.40 -13.81
C LEU A 154 8.62 1.10 -14.53
N ILE A 155 9.00 1.19 -15.81
CA ILE A 155 9.29 0.00 -16.62
C ILE A 155 10.57 -0.70 -16.16
N THR A 156 11.54 0.08 -15.69
CA THR A 156 12.86 -0.39 -15.25
C THR A 156 12.96 -0.60 -13.74
N ASP A 157 11.89 -0.26 -13.00
CA ASP A 157 11.91 -0.20 -11.55
C ASP A 157 10.54 -0.63 -11.01
N GLY A 158 10.50 -1.66 -10.16
CA GLY A 158 9.26 -2.21 -9.60
C GLY A 158 8.45 -1.24 -8.72
N HIS A 159 8.91 0.00 -8.56
CA HIS A 159 8.19 1.05 -7.85
C HIS A 159 7.00 1.63 -8.65
N PRO A 160 5.93 2.06 -7.96
CA PRO A 160 4.84 2.80 -8.57
C PRO A 160 5.31 4.11 -9.22
N SER A 161 4.82 4.37 -10.44
CA SER A 161 5.01 5.63 -11.15
C SER A 161 4.21 6.76 -10.49
N LYS A 162 4.22 7.97 -11.08
CA LYS A 162 3.30 9.05 -10.64
C LYS A 162 1.83 8.61 -10.71
N TYR A 163 1.48 7.79 -11.70
CA TYR A 163 0.14 7.24 -11.87
C TYR A 163 -0.14 6.14 -10.85
N GLY A 164 0.83 5.25 -10.61
CA GLY A 164 0.74 4.25 -9.53
C GLY A 164 0.48 4.88 -8.16
N GLN A 165 1.15 5.99 -7.85
CA GLN A 165 0.90 6.73 -6.61
C GLN A 165 -0.50 7.35 -6.54
N GLN A 166 -1.01 7.84 -7.67
CA GLN A 166 -2.38 8.34 -7.75
C GLN A 166 -3.39 7.21 -7.52
N ILE A 167 -3.18 6.04 -8.13
CA ILE A 167 -4.02 4.86 -7.94
C ILE A 167 -4.04 4.43 -6.46
N ILE A 168 -2.87 4.39 -5.81
CA ILE A 168 -2.75 4.09 -4.37
C ILE A 168 -3.55 5.10 -3.55
N ALA A 169 -3.33 6.40 -3.77
CA ALA A 169 -4.01 7.45 -3.03
C ALA A 169 -5.53 7.38 -3.21
N ASP A 170 -6.00 7.11 -4.43
CA ASP A 170 -7.42 7.01 -4.75
C ASP A 170 -8.07 5.77 -4.12
N GLY A 171 -7.42 4.61 -4.21
CA GLY A 171 -7.88 3.36 -3.62
C GLY A 171 -7.96 3.44 -2.09
N VAL A 172 -6.91 3.92 -1.43
CA VAL A 172 -6.88 4.13 0.03
C VAL A 172 -7.93 5.16 0.45
N SER A 173 -8.05 6.29 -0.26
CA SER A 173 -9.05 7.31 0.09
C SER A 173 -10.48 6.80 -0.01
N ASN A 174 -10.80 6.05 -1.07
CA ASN A 174 -12.13 5.46 -1.25
C ASN A 174 -12.45 4.46 -0.14
N TYR A 175 -11.48 3.63 0.26
CA TYR A 175 -11.63 2.73 1.39
C TYR A 175 -11.89 3.49 2.69
N LEU A 176 -11.02 4.47 3.03
CA LEU A 176 -11.10 5.20 4.29
C LEU A 176 -12.41 5.98 4.44
N ILE A 177 -12.95 6.54 3.36
CA ILE A 177 -14.25 7.23 3.41
C ILE A 177 -15.37 6.27 3.83
N ASN A 178 -15.36 5.05 3.30
CA ASN A 178 -16.37 4.04 3.65
C ASN A 178 -16.13 3.46 5.04
N PHE A 179 -14.87 3.33 5.44
CA PHE A 179 -14.46 2.90 6.77
C PHE A 179 -14.98 3.87 7.84
N ILE A 180 -14.66 5.17 7.70
CA ILE A 180 -15.09 6.23 8.62
C ILE A 180 -16.61 6.39 8.67
N LYS A 181 -17.36 6.04 7.61
CA LYS A 181 -18.83 6.11 7.64
C LYS A 181 -19.49 4.99 8.43
N LYS A 182 -18.79 3.87 8.64
CA LYS A 182 -19.30 2.68 9.34
C LYS A 182 -18.98 2.69 10.83
N HIS A 183 -18.05 3.54 11.25
CA HIS A 183 -17.57 3.72 12.62
C HIS A 183 -17.94 5.12 13.12
#